data_AF-A0AAU5CNB4-F1
#
_entry.id   AF-A0AAU5CNB4-F1
#
_cell.length_a   1.000
_cell.length_b   1.000
_cell.length_c   1.000
_cell.angle_alpha   90.00
_cell.angle_beta   90.00
_cell.angle_gamma   90.00
#
_symmetry.space_group_name_H-M   'P 1'
#
loop_
_entity.id
_entity.type
_entity.pdbx_description
1 polymer ?
#
loop_
_entity_poly.entity_id
_entity_poly.type
_entity_poly.pdbx_seq_one_letter_code
_entity_poly.pdbx_strand_id
1 'polypeptide(L)'
;MDLLDWYRGRLTSRRLAVLVKHMPRDSAVAQELHGDSADWTVTDYLLAAAVDHLAAANWMFASVNTDEDSDAPEPPVPVPRPGDTEEPPEGPDSPSPETPDRGELMRFFA
;
A
#
# COMPACT_ATOMS: atom_id res chain seq x y z
N MET A 1 2.94 -14.35 22.59
CA MET A 1 2.43 -13.15 23.28
C MET A 1 1.23 -12.71 22.48
N ASP A 2 0.08 -12.61 23.13
CA ASP A 2 -1.21 -12.34 22.51
C ASP A 2 -1.84 -11.10 23.17
N LEU A 3 -2.65 -10.33 22.43
CA LEU A 3 -3.40 -9.19 22.97
C LEU A 3 -4.31 -9.62 24.14
N LEU A 4 -4.77 -10.86 24.13
CA LEU A 4 -5.53 -11.46 25.23
C LEU A 4 -4.76 -11.53 26.54
N ASP A 5 -3.42 -11.49 26.52
CA ASP A 5 -2.62 -11.46 27.73
C ASP A 5 -2.88 -10.19 28.55
N TRP A 6 -3.27 -9.07 27.90
CA TRP A 6 -3.69 -7.87 28.62
C TRP A 6 -5.01 -8.06 29.34
N TYR A 7 -6.02 -8.61 28.65
CA TYR A 7 -7.33 -8.89 29.23
C TYR A 7 -7.23 -9.90 30.40
N ARG A 8 -6.36 -10.90 30.28
CA ARG A 8 -6.10 -11.93 31.31
C ARG A 8 -5.16 -11.46 32.42
N GLY A 9 -4.71 -10.20 32.42
CA GLY A 9 -3.83 -9.62 33.44
C GLY A 9 -2.36 -10.09 33.40
N ARG A 10 -1.97 -10.81 32.34
CA ARG A 10 -0.58 -11.27 32.10
C ARG A 10 0.30 -10.23 31.40
N LEU A 11 -0.30 -9.20 30.81
CA LEU A 11 0.39 -8.09 30.16
C LEU A 11 0.01 -6.76 30.82
N THR A 12 1.00 -5.93 31.15
CA THR A 12 0.75 -4.60 31.72
C THR A 12 0.36 -3.60 30.64
N SER A 13 -0.47 -2.61 30.98
CA SER A 13 -0.86 -1.54 30.05
C SER A 13 0.35 -0.76 29.52
N ARG A 14 1.40 -0.59 30.35
CA ARG A 14 2.66 0.03 29.93
C ARG A 14 3.34 -0.77 28.82
N ARG A 15 3.35 -2.10 28.91
CA ARG A 15 3.96 -2.96 27.90
C ARG A 15 3.12 -3.02 26.62
N LEU A 16 1.79 -3.05 26.75
CA LEU A 16 0.88 -2.93 25.62
C LEU A 16 1.10 -1.64 24.84
N ALA A 17 1.20 -0.50 25.54
CA ALA A 17 1.46 0.80 24.90
C ALA A 17 2.78 0.83 24.12
N VAL A 18 3.83 0.17 24.62
CA VAL A 18 5.11 0.04 23.90
C VAL A 18 4.95 -0.79 22.63
N LEU A 19 4.22 -1.91 22.68
CA LEU A 19 3.97 -2.75 21.50
C LEU A 19 3.20 -1.98 20.41
N VAL A 20 2.14 -1.25 20.78
CA VAL A 20 1.37 -0.44 19.85
C VAL A 20 2.22 0.69 19.27
N LYS A 21 3.03 1.37 20.10
CA LYS A 21 3.88 2.49 19.66
C LYS A 21 5.00 2.06 18.69
N HIS A 22 5.48 0.83 18.82
CA HIS A 22 6.57 0.29 18.01
C HIS A 22 6.09 -0.76 17.00
N MET A 23 4.80 -0.72 16.66
CA MET A 23 4.25 -1.61 15.64
C MET A 23 4.92 -1.31 14.29
N PRO A 24 5.19 -2.34 13.47
CA PRO A 24 5.69 -2.15 12.12
C PRO A 24 4.78 -1.24 11.27
N ARG A 25 5.36 -0.53 10.30
CA ARG A 25 4.64 0.44 9.46
C ARG A 25 3.61 -0.25 8.53
N ASP A 26 3.89 -1.49 8.17
CA ASP A 26 3.05 -2.41 7.38
C ASP A 26 2.05 -3.20 8.26
N SER A 27 1.90 -2.85 9.53
CA SER A 27 0.90 -3.49 10.39
C SER A 27 -0.51 -3.10 9.98
N ALA A 28 -1.46 -4.02 10.16
CA ALA A 28 -2.88 -3.77 9.85
C ALA A 28 -3.44 -2.52 10.55
N VAL A 29 -3.00 -2.23 11.79
CA VAL A 29 -3.41 -1.02 12.52
C VAL A 29 -2.83 0.25 11.88
N ALA A 30 -1.58 0.20 11.42
CA ALA A 30 -0.97 1.33 10.73
C ALA A 30 -1.62 1.55 9.36
N GLN A 31 -1.96 0.47 8.63
CA GLN A 31 -2.71 0.54 7.37
C GLN A 31 -4.12 1.11 7.57
N GLU A 32 -4.86 0.65 8.57
CA GLU A 32 -6.20 1.17 8.87
C GLU A 32 -6.16 2.66 9.26
N LEU A 33 -5.16 3.07 10.04
CA LEU A 33 -5.06 4.45 10.53
C LEU A 33 -4.56 5.45 9.46
N HIS A 34 -3.67 5.01 8.57
CA HIS A 34 -3.03 5.90 7.58
C HIS A 34 -3.48 5.63 6.14
N GLY A 35 -4.34 4.64 5.91
CA GLY A 35 -4.83 4.23 4.58
C GLY A 35 -3.68 3.93 3.61
N ASP A 36 -3.87 4.30 2.34
CA ASP A 36 -2.89 4.13 1.27
C ASP A 36 -1.54 4.85 1.54
N SER A 37 -1.51 5.80 2.48
CA SER A 37 -0.26 6.47 2.92
C SER A 37 0.62 5.58 3.82
N ALA A 38 0.11 4.44 4.28
CA ALA A 38 0.89 3.44 5.01
C ALA A 38 1.83 2.67 4.09
N ASP A 39 1.41 2.39 2.85
CA ASP A 39 2.09 1.47 1.95
C ASP A 39 3.34 2.08 1.32
N TRP A 40 3.31 3.36 0.95
CA TRP A 40 4.50 4.06 0.45
C TRP A 40 5.05 5.05 1.46
N THR A 41 6.35 4.96 1.68
CA THR A 41 7.13 6.01 2.32
C THR A 41 7.33 7.17 1.35
N VAL A 42 7.73 8.34 1.87
CA VAL A 42 8.11 9.50 1.04
C VAL A 42 9.20 9.12 0.04
N THR A 43 10.14 8.27 0.45
CA THR A 43 11.21 7.78 -0.44
C THR A 43 10.65 6.99 -1.61
N ASP A 44 9.60 6.18 -1.40
CA ASP A 44 8.99 5.37 -2.45
C ASP A 44 8.30 6.26 -3.49
N TYR A 45 7.57 7.28 -3.05
CA TYR A 45 6.99 8.29 -3.94
C TYR A 45 8.06 9.03 -4.75
N LEU A 46 9.15 9.45 -4.11
CA LEU A 46 10.25 10.15 -4.79
C LEU A 46 10.97 9.25 -5.79
N LEU A 47 11.16 7.98 -5.46
CA LEU A 47 11.80 7.01 -6.35
C LEU A 47 10.91 6.70 -7.55
N ALA A 48 9.61 6.49 -7.36
CA ALA A 48 8.66 6.32 -8.45
C ALA A 48 8.66 7.53 -9.40
N ALA A 49 8.63 8.75 -8.86
CA ALA A 49 8.73 9.97 -9.67
C ALA A 49 10.06 10.05 -10.45
N ALA A 50 11.18 9.66 -9.83
CA ALA A 50 12.47 9.60 -10.52
C ALA A 50 12.46 8.59 -11.68
N VAL A 51 11.88 7.39 -11.47
CA VAL A 51 11.73 6.37 -12.51
C VAL A 51 10.86 6.89 -13.66
N ASP A 52 9.71 7.50 -13.37
CA ASP A 52 8.80 8.05 -14.38
C ASP A 52 9.50 9.13 -15.24
N HIS A 53 10.23 10.03 -14.59
CA HIS A 53 10.96 11.09 -15.29
C HIS A 53 12.14 10.55 -16.12
N LEU A 54 12.85 9.53 -15.63
CA LEU A 54 13.92 8.88 -16.40
C LEU A 54 13.35 8.13 -17.61
N ALA A 55 12.24 7.44 -17.45
CA ALA A 55 11.55 6.76 -18.55
C ALA A 55 11.10 7.76 -19.62
N ALA A 56 10.49 8.87 -19.22
CA ALA A 56 10.10 9.95 -20.13
C ALA A 56 11.30 10.57 -20.85
N ALA A 57 12.40 10.82 -20.14
CA ALA A 57 13.64 11.35 -20.75
C ALA A 57 14.23 10.39 -21.77
N ASN A 58 14.29 9.10 -21.46
CA ASN A 58 14.79 8.07 -22.37
C ASN A 58 13.88 7.91 -23.59
N TRP A 59 12.57 7.96 -23.39
CA TRP A 59 11.61 7.94 -24.49
C TRP A 59 11.78 9.15 -25.40
N MET A 60 11.86 10.37 -24.86
CA MET A 60 12.11 11.58 -25.67
C MET A 60 13.43 11.46 -26.45
N PHE A 61 14.48 10.92 -25.82
CA PHE A 61 15.75 10.67 -26.49
C PHE A 61 15.59 9.65 -27.62
N ALA A 62 14.93 8.52 -27.38
CA ALA A 62 14.68 7.50 -28.39
C ALA A 62 13.86 8.06 -29.56
N SER A 63 12.78 8.80 -29.28
CA SER A 63 11.93 9.43 -30.29
C SER A 63 12.70 10.37 -31.21
N VAL A 64 13.65 11.16 -30.68
CA VAL A 64 14.48 12.06 -31.48
C VAL A 64 15.53 11.32 -32.31
N ASN A 65 15.96 10.14 -31.87
CA ASN A 65 16.98 9.34 -32.54
C ASN A 65 16.40 8.18 -33.37
N THR A 66 15.08 8.12 -33.51
CA THR A 66 14.40 7.13 -34.37
C THR A 66 14.39 7.65 -35.80
N ASP A 67 14.59 6.75 -36.77
CA ASP A 67 14.55 7.07 -38.19
C ASP A 67 13.14 7.61 -38.58
N GLU A 68 13.07 8.56 -39.51
CA GLU A 68 11.83 9.21 -39.94
C GLU A 68 10.84 8.20 -40.56
N ASP A 69 11.35 7.12 -41.14
CA ASP A 69 10.55 6.05 -41.75
C ASP A 69 10.19 4.92 -40.76
N SER A 70 10.61 5.02 -39.49
CA SER A 70 10.33 4.01 -38.46
C SER A 70 9.18 4.43 -37.54
N ASP A 71 8.50 3.44 -36.97
CA ASP A 71 7.44 3.68 -36.00
C ASP A 71 8.01 4.37 -34.74
N ALA A 72 7.31 5.41 -34.27
CA ALA A 72 7.69 6.10 -33.04
C ALA A 72 7.59 5.14 -31.84
N PRO A 73 8.53 5.22 -30.88
CA PRO A 73 8.49 4.38 -29.69
C PRO A 73 7.25 4.70 -28.84
N GLU A 74 6.69 3.68 -28.20
CA GLU A 74 5.54 3.83 -27.32
C GLU A 74 5.89 4.70 -26.09
N PRO A 75 4.98 5.60 -25.67
CA PRO A 75 5.20 6.41 -24.48
C PRO A 75 5.25 5.51 -23.23
N PRO A 76 6.12 5.82 -22.26
CA PRO A 76 6.25 5.01 -21.06
C PRO A 76 5.02 5.16 -20.16
N VAL A 77 4.62 4.05 -19.54
CA VAL A 77 3.58 4.03 -18.51
C VAL A 77 4.23 4.34 -17.15
N PRO A 78 3.69 5.28 -16.36
CA PRO A 78 4.19 5.57 -15.02
C PRO A 78 4.10 4.36 -14.06
N VAL A 79 4.95 4.35 -13.04
CA VAL A 79 4.87 3.36 -11.95
C VAL A 79 3.53 3.50 -11.21
N PRO A 80 2.74 2.42 -11.05
CA PRO A 80 1.48 2.47 -10.31
C PRO A 80 1.69 2.91 -8.86
N ARG A 81 0.87 3.86 -8.37
CA ARG A 81 0.97 4.39 -7.01
C ARG A 81 -0.12 3.79 -6.12
N PRO A 82 0.10 3.70 -4.80
CA PRO A 82 -0.96 3.35 -3.88
C PRO A 82 -2.11 4.35 -4.01
N GLY A 83 -3.32 3.84 -4.14
CA GLY A 83 -4.53 4.64 -4.41
C GLY A 83 -4.80 4.90 -5.89
N ASP A 84 -3.87 4.58 -6.80
CA ASP A 84 -4.22 4.42 -8.20
C ASP A 84 -5.07 3.15 -8.30
N THR A 85 -6.37 3.31 -8.50
CA THR A 85 -7.22 2.21 -8.93
C THR A 85 -6.67 1.78 -10.29
N GLU A 86 -5.89 0.69 -10.36
CA GLU A 86 -5.79 -0.09 -11.60
C GLU A 86 -7.23 -0.35 -11.97
N GLU A 87 -7.75 0.36 -12.97
CA GLU A 87 -9.12 0.16 -13.45
C GLU A 87 -9.17 -1.31 -13.90
N PRO A 88 -9.77 -2.21 -13.09
CA PRO A 88 -9.84 -3.60 -13.49
C PRO A 88 -10.76 -3.62 -14.70
N PRO A 89 -10.55 -4.49 -15.70
CA PRO A 89 -11.60 -4.72 -16.69
C PRO A 89 -12.91 -5.00 -15.93
N GLU A 90 -13.95 -4.18 -16.18
CA GLU A 90 -15.23 -4.16 -15.45
C GLU A 90 -15.71 -5.58 -15.14
N GLY A 91 -15.48 -6.00 -13.90
CA GLY A 91 -15.96 -7.24 -13.31
C GLY A 91 -16.81 -6.89 -12.10
N PRO A 92 -17.94 -7.59 -11.86
CA PRO A 92 -18.89 -7.18 -10.85
C PRO A 92 -18.34 -7.39 -9.44
N ASP A 93 -18.48 -6.35 -8.62
CA ASP A 93 -18.54 -6.33 -7.16
C ASP A 93 -17.43 -7.07 -6.38
N SER A 94 -16.36 -6.34 -6.07
CA SER A 94 -15.51 -6.68 -4.92
C SER A 94 -16.27 -6.41 -3.63
N PRO A 95 -16.50 -7.40 -2.75
CA PRO A 95 -17.20 -7.18 -1.48
C PRO A 95 -16.36 -6.29 -0.56
N SER A 96 -16.99 -5.28 0.03
CA SER A 96 -16.39 -4.52 1.12
C SER A 96 -16.06 -5.44 2.29
N PRO A 97 -14.94 -5.25 3.00
CA PRO A 97 -14.61 -6.06 4.17
C PRO A 97 -15.68 -5.85 5.25
N GLU A 98 -16.48 -6.89 5.51
CA GLU A 98 -17.43 -6.90 6.61
C GLU A 98 -16.66 -6.81 7.93
N THR A 99 -16.99 -5.81 8.75
CA THR A 99 -16.47 -5.74 10.11
C THR A 99 -17.12 -6.87 10.93
N PRO A 100 -16.33 -7.74 11.59
CA PRO A 100 -16.87 -8.89 12.30
C PRO A 100 -17.79 -8.49 13.45
N ASP A 101 -18.90 -9.21 13.61
CA ASP A 101 -19.88 -8.95 14.68
C ASP A 101 -19.29 -9.30 16.06
N ARG A 102 -19.82 -8.67 17.11
CA ARG A 102 -19.46 -8.91 18.51
C ARG A 102 -19.48 -10.39 18.88
N GLY A 103 -20.42 -11.18 18.33
CA GLY A 103 -20.48 -12.62 18.58
C GLY A 103 -19.28 -13.39 18.01
N GLU A 104 -18.79 -12.98 16.84
CA GLU A 104 -17.62 -13.57 16.19
C GLU A 104 -16.33 -13.18 16.91
N LEU A 105 -16.22 -11.92 17.34
CA LEU A 105 -15.13 -11.46 18.18
C LEU A 105 -15.07 -12.28 19.47
N MET A 106 -16.20 -12.47 20.15
CA MET A 106 -16.24 -13.26 21.40
C MET A 106 -15.86 -14.73 21.21
N ARG A 107 -16.11 -15.33 20.03
CA ARG A 107 -15.65 -16.70 19.72
C ARG A 107 -14.17 -16.77 19.39
N PHE A 108 -13.64 -15.78 18.68
CA PHE A 108 -12.21 -15.70 18.39
C PHE A 108 -11.38 -15.56 19.68
N PHE A 109 -11.91 -14.85 20.68
CA PHE A 109 -11.24 -14.58 21.96
C PHE A 109 -11.48 -15.62 23.08
N ALA A 110 -12.24 -16.70 22.80
CA ALA A 110 -12.49 -17.80 23.74
C ALA A 110 -11.29 -18.77 23.82
#